data_AF-A0A1M5TK62-F1
#
_entry.id   AF-A0A1M5TK62-F1
#
_cell.length_a   1.000
_cell.length_b   1.000
_cell.length_c   1.000
_cell.angle_alpha   90.00
_cell.angle_beta   90.00
_cell.angle_gamma   90.00
#
_symmetry.space_group_name_H-M   'P 1'
#
loop_
_entity.id
_entity.type
_entity.pdbx_description
1 polymer ?
#
loop_
_entity_poly.entity_id
_entity_poly.type
_entity_poly.pdbx_seq_one_letter_code
_entity_poly.pdbx_strand_id
1 'polypeptide(L)' 'MNFKERTTIEIRVNDGMSAYKIAKELGRLINIIINEIERGTVKQIKQNRSVEMYLADAG' A
#
# COMPACT_ATOMS: atom_id res chain seq x y z
N MET A 1 3.07 11.97 -2.74
CA MET A 1 2.42 11.31 -1.59
C MET A 1 3.31 11.50 -0.38
N ASN A 2 2.76 11.85 0.77
CA ASN A 2 3.56 12.06 1.98
C ASN A 2 3.78 10.75 2.74
N PHE A 3 4.87 10.66 3.52
CA PHE A 3 5.20 9.46 4.29
C PHE A 3 4.04 8.99 5.19
N LYS A 4 3.37 9.92 5.89
CA LYS A 4 2.19 9.62 6.71
C LYS A 4 1.06 8.96 5.90
N GLU A 5 0.82 9.42 4.67
CA GLU A 5 -0.22 8.82 3.81
C GLU A 5 0.21 7.41 3.36
N ARG A 6 1.50 7.21 3.06
CA ARG A 6 2.06 5.88 2.70
C ARG A 6 1.98 4.89 3.86
N THR A 7 2.33 5.31 5.08
CA THR A 7 2.18 4.46 6.29
C THR A 7 0.72 4.07 6.52
N THR A 8 -0.22 5.00 6.30
CA THR A 8 -1.65 4.69 6.37
C THR A 8 -2.06 3.67 5.30
N ILE A 9 -1.60 3.81 4.05
CA ILE A 9 -1.84 2.79 3.01
C ILE A 9 -1.33 1.44 3.48
N GLU A 10 -0.11 1.36 3.99
CA GLU A 10 0.51 0.09 4.42
C GLU A 10 -0.32 -0.63 5.48
N ILE A 11 -0.75 0.08 6.53
CA ILE A 11 -1.62 -0.47 7.57
C ILE A 11 -2.92 -0.98 6.94
N ARG A 12 -3.55 -0.17 6.09
CA ARG A 12 -4.87 -0.47 5.51
C ARG A 12 -4.83 -1.61 4.48
N VAL A 13 -3.77 -1.70 3.68
CA VAL A 13 -3.54 -2.81 2.75
C VAL A 13 -3.32 -4.10 3.53
N ASN A 14 -2.57 -4.05 4.63
CA ASN A 14 -2.36 -5.21 5.51
C ASN A 14 -3.66 -5.63 6.23
N ASP A 15 -4.56 -4.69 6.53
CA ASP A 15 -5.92 -4.96 7.03
C ASP A 15 -6.87 -5.51 5.94
N GLY A 16 -6.41 -5.65 4.70
CA GLY A 16 -7.20 -6.17 3.58
C GLY A 16 -8.22 -5.18 3.00
N MET A 17 -8.04 -3.87 3.23
CA MET A 17 -8.91 -2.85 2.62
C MET A 17 -8.63 -2.68 1.12
N SER A 18 -9.70 -2.41 0.37
CA SER A 18 -9.59 -2.08 -1.04
C SER A 18 -9.01 -0.68 -1.25
N ALA A 19 -8.24 -0.51 -2.34
CA ALA A 19 -7.67 0.78 -2.73
C ALA A 19 -8.72 1.90 -2.83
N TYR A 20 -9.97 1.57 -3.20
CA TYR A 20 -11.08 2.52 -3.21
C TYR A 20 -11.42 3.08 -1.83
N LYS A 21 -11.52 2.21 -0.80
CA LYS A 21 -11.81 2.65 0.58
C LYS A 21 -10.68 3.53 1.10
N ILE A 22 -9.44 3.13 0.84
CA ILE A 22 -8.23 3.88 1.22
C ILE A 22 -8.20 5.26 0.54
N ALA A 23 -8.54 5.31 -0.76
CA ALA A 23 -8.63 6.55 -1.52
C ALA A 23 -9.69 7.51 -0.93
N LYS A 24 -10.86 6.99 -0.56
CA LYS A 24 -11.91 7.78 0.10
C LYS A 24 -11.47 8.34 1.44
N GLU A 25 -10.79 7.51 2.25
CA GLU A 25 -10.31 7.92 3.58
C GLU A 25 -9.23 9.02 3.49
N LEU A 26 -8.33 8.91 2.52
CA LEU A 26 -7.26 9.88 2.29
C LEU A 26 -7.71 11.11 1.48
N GLY A 27 -8.95 11.12 0.97
CA GLY A 27 -9.42 12.18 0.07
C GLY A 27 -8.63 12.27 -1.24
N ARG A 28 -8.13 11.13 -1.74
CA ARG A 28 -7.31 11.04 -2.95
C ARG A 28 -8.06 10.35 -4.08
N LEU A 29 -7.59 10.58 -5.31
CA LEU A 29 -8.02 9.82 -6.47
C LEU A 29 -7.52 8.37 -6.34
N ILE A 30 -8.37 7.40 -6.70
CA ILE A 30 -8.05 5.97 -6.60
C ILE A 30 -6.79 5.59 -7.38
N ASN A 31 -6.57 6.18 -8.57
CA ASN A 31 -5.41 5.89 -9.41
C ASN A 31 -4.09 6.25 -8.70
N ILE A 32 -4.09 7.26 -7.84
CA ILE A 32 -2.89 7.63 -7.06
C ILE A 32 -2.57 6.53 -6.06
N ILE A 33 -3.59 5.98 -5.39
CA ILE A 33 -3.42 4.88 -4.43
C ILE A 33 -3.00 3.59 -5.14
N ILE A 34 -3.59 3.28 -6.30
CA ILE A 34 -3.21 2.10 -7.09
C ILE A 34 -1.75 2.21 -7.54
N ASN A 35 -1.36 3.31 -8.19
CA ASN A 35 0.01 3.52 -8.65
C ASN A 35 1.01 3.51 -7.48
N GLU A 36 0.60 4.02 -6.32
CA GLU A 36 1.44 3.96 -5.12
C GLU A 36 1.61 2.52 -4.64
N ILE A 37 0.52 1.76 -4.50
CA ILE A 37 0.55 0.37 -4.08
C ILE A 37 1.40 -0.46 -5.04
N GLU A 38 1.19 -0.32 -6.35
CA GLU A 38 2.00 -1.02 -7.35
C GLU A 38 3.49 -0.65 -7.25
N ARG A 39 3.82 0.63 -7.03
CA ARG A 39 5.20 1.09 -6.89
C ARG A 39 5.88 0.55 -5.63
N GLY A 40 5.17 0.52 -4.50
CA GLY A 40 5.71 0.09 -3.21
C GLY A 40 5.49 -1.39 -2.86
N THR A 41 4.79 -2.15 -3.71
CA THR A 41 4.62 -3.60 -3.52
C THR A 41 5.90 -4.32 -3.90
N VAL A 42 6.52 -4.95 -2.90
CA VAL A 42 7.75 -5.71 -3.07
C VAL A 42 7.56 -7.17 -2.70
N LYS A 43 8.31 -8.05 -3.35
CA LYS A 43 8.37 -9.47 -3.00
C LYS A 43 9.28 -9.63 -1.78
N GLN A 44 8.71 -10.05 -0.66
CA GLN A 44 9.45 -10.45 0.52
C GLN A 44 9.49 -11.97 0.64
N ILE A 45 10.65 -12.50 1.06
CA ILE A 45 10.79 -13.92 1.38
C ILE A 45 10.57 -14.08 2.88
N LYS A 46 9.40 -14.61 3.29
CA LYS A 46 9.12 -14.98 4.68
C LYS A 46 8.98 -16.50 4.77
N GLN A 47 9.78 -17.12 5.64
CA GLN A 47 9.72 -18.57 5.90
C GLN A 47 9.78 -19.42 4.62
N ASN A 48 10.73 -19.10 3.74
CA ASN A 48 10.91 -19.79 2.45
C ASN A 48 9.73 -19.66 1.46
N ARG A 49 8.77 -18.76 1.72
CA ARG A 49 7.67 -18.41 0.81
C ARG A 49 7.82 -16.96 0.36
N SER A 50 7.55 -16.73 -0.93
CA SER A 50 7.49 -15.37 -1.49
C SER A 50 6.12 -14.79 -1.21
N VAL A 51 6.07 -13.64 -0.55
CA VAL A 51 4.85 -12.88 -0.25
C VAL A 51 5.01 -11.49 -0.83
N GLU A 52 4.01 -11.03 -1.57
CA GLU A 52 3.95 -9.65 -2.06
C GLU A 52 3.35 -8.77 -0.97
N MET A 53 4.07 -7.73 -0.56
CA MET A 53 3.64 -6.81 0.49
C MET A 53 3.99 -5.38 0.08
N TYR A 54 3.02 -4.48 0.25
CA TYR A 54 3.29 -3.05 0.13
C TYR A 54 4.06 -2.56 1.35
N LEU A 55 5.15 -1.84 1.12
CA LEU A 55 5.95 -1.18 2.16
C LEU A 55 5.98 0.32 1.89
N ALA A 56 5.61 1.12 2.88
CA ALA A 56 5.61 2.58 2.75
C ALA A 56 6.99 3.17 2.46
N ASP A 57 8.05 2.47 2.86
CA ASP A 57 9.44 2.85 2.67
C ASP A 57 9.96 2.56 1.24
N ALA A 58 9.33 1.60 0.55
CA ALA A 58 9.69 1.23 -0.83
C ALA A 58 8.91 2.04 -1.89
N GLY A 59 7.79 2.65 -1.49
CA GLY A 59 6.98 3.55 -2.32
C GLY A 59 7.70 4.87 -2.55
#